data_AF-A0A1S2IDC4-F1
#
_entry.id   AF-A0A1S2IDC4-F1
#
_cell.length_a   1.000
_cell.length_b   1.000
_cell.length_c   1.000
_cell.angle_alpha   90.00
_cell.angle_beta   90.00
_cell.angle_gamma   90.00
#
_symmetry.space_group_name_H-M   'P 1'
#
loop_
_entity.id
_entity.type
_entity.pdbx_description
1 polymer ?
#
loop_
_entity_poly.entity_id
_entity_poly.type
_entity_poly.pdbx_seq_one_letter_code
_entity_poly.pdbx_strand_id
1 'polypeptide(L)'
;MVTLMDETRELPLCTLCAAPTRREPNPFFGTALSVHRHVLVCTSCSTVGFAPVVADAPEEARRRSHPLGLRARVAGWYRALP
;
A
#
# COMPACT_ATOMS: atom_id res chain seq x y z
N MET A 1 25.81 15.22 11.94
CA MET A 1 25.33 13.84 11.72
C MET A 1 23.88 13.79 12.14
N VAL A 2 22.95 13.86 11.19
CA VAL A 2 21.51 13.74 11.48
C VAL A 2 21.16 12.27 11.28
N THR A 3 20.88 11.58 12.36
CA THR A 3 20.43 10.19 12.37
C THR A 3 19.04 10.15 11.77
N LEU A 4 18.94 9.81 10.48
CA LEU A 4 17.72 9.35 9.84
C LEU A 4 17.37 8.00 10.49
N MET A 5 16.73 8.02 11.67
CA MET A 5 16.11 6.82 12.21
C MET A 5 14.85 6.59 11.39
N ASP A 6 15.00 5.68 10.44
CA ASP A 6 13.95 4.97 9.71
C ASP A 6 12.83 4.61 10.69
N GLU A 7 11.73 5.37 10.67
CA GLU A 7 10.48 4.98 11.34
C GLU A 7 9.91 3.78 10.58
N THR A 8 10.50 2.61 10.79
CA THR A 8 9.89 1.32 10.47
C THR A 8 8.70 1.14 11.41
N ARG A 9 7.63 1.95 11.23
CA ARG A 9 6.36 1.76 11.92
C ARG A 9 5.88 0.36 11.59
N GLU A 10 5.85 -0.51 12.60
CA GLU A 10 5.44 -1.90 12.44
C GLU A 10 4.07 -1.94 11.75
N LEU A 11 3.99 -2.68 10.63
CA LEU A 11 2.74 -2.83 9.90
C LEU A 11 1.77 -3.68 10.75
N PRO A 12 0.48 -3.34 10.79
CA PRO A 12 -0.48 -4.10 11.58
C PRO A 12 -0.62 -5.52 11.00
N LEU A 13 -0.84 -6.48 11.90
CA LEU A 13 -1.12 -7.87 11.54
C LEU A 13 -2.48 -7.99 10.83
N CYS A 14 -2.64 -9.08 10.08
CA CYS A 14 -3.90 -9.37 9.41
C CYS A 14 -5.02 -9.56 10.45
N THR A 15 -6.12 -8.83 10.29
CA THR A 15 -7.27 -8.91 11.21
C THR A 15 -8.03 -10.23 11.13
N LEU A 16 -7.79 -11.06 10.11
CA LEU A 16 -8.46 -12.34 9.93
C LEU A 16 -7.63 -13.54 10.43
N CYS A 17 -6.32 -13.54 10.21
CA CYS A 17 -5.47 -14.68 10.53
C CYS A 17 -4.23 -14.35 11.37
N ALA A 18 -4.10 -13.10 11.82
CA ALA A 18 -2.95 -12.59 12.60
C ALA A 18 -1.57 -12.72 11.92
N ALA A 19 -1.50 -13.16 10.67
CA ALA A 19 -0.24 -13.24 9.93
C ALA A 19 0.31 -11.85 9.56
N PRO A 20 1.61 -11.73 9.29
CA PRO A 20 2.22 -10.48 8.84
C PRO A 20 1.56 -9.93 7.57
N THR A 21 1.57 -8.60 7.44
CA THR A 21 1.12 -7.91 6.23
C THR A 21 2.29 -7.23 5.53
N ARG A 22 2.18 -7.07 4.21
CA ARG A 22 3.10 -6.27 3.39
C ARG A 22 2.38 -5.06 2.84
N ARG A 23 3.09 -3.93 2.70
CA ARG A 23 2.55 -2.69 2.14
C ARG A 23 2.75 -2.67 0.63
N GLU A 24 1.69 -2.42 -0.14
CA GLU A 24 1.72 -2.36 -1.60
C GLU A 24 1.11 -1.03 -2.11
N PRO A 25 1.58 -0.48 -3.25
CA PRO A 25 0.95 0.69 -3.87
C PRO A 25 -0.48 0.40 -4.31
N ASN A 26 -1.44 1.26 -3.92
CA ASN A 26 -2.82 1.07 -4.30
C ASN A 26 -3.06 1.46 -5.77
N PRO A 27 -3.46 0.54 -6.66
CA PRO A 27 -3.64 0.84 -8.08
C PRO A 27 -4.82 1.78 -8.36
N PHE A 28 -5.75 1.87 -7.41
CA PHE A 28 -6.96 2.70 -7.45
C PHE A 28 -6.74 4.10 -6.86
N PHE A 29 -5.57 4.37 -6.28
CA PHE A 29 -5.25 5.71 -5.81
C PHE A 29 -5.24 6.69 -6.99
N GLY A 30 -6.01 7.77 -6.85
CA GLY A 30 -6.15 8.80 -7.89
C GLY A 30 -7.13 8.45 -9.03
N THR A 31 -7.86 7.33 -8.94
CA THR A 31 -8.89 6.96 -9.93
C THR A 31 -10.32 7.19 -9.42
N ALA A 32 -10.50 8.01 -8.38
CA ALA A 32 -11.76 8.22 -7.63
C ALA A 32 -12.34 6.97 -6.92
N LEU A 33 -11.64 5.82 -6.98
CA LEU A 33 -12.07 4.56 -6.34
C LEU A 33 -11.38 4.32 -4.98
N SER A 34 -10.35 5.09 -4.65
CA SER A 34 -9.66 5.02 -3.35
C SER A 34 -8.91 6.31 -3.05
N VAL A 35 -8.93 6.72 -1.78
CA VAL A 35 -8.15 7.83 -1.24
C VAL A 35 -6.81 7.39 -0.63
N HIS A 36 -6.65 6.11 -0.32
CA HIS A 36 -5.45 5.58 0.30
C HIS A 36 -4.38 5.28 -0.73
N ARG A 37 -3.17 5.84 -0.54
CA ARG A 37 -2.00 5.63 -1.42
C ARG A 37 -1.50 4.18 -1.42
N HIS A 38 -1.67 3.48 -0.30
CA HIS A 38 -1.15 2.12 -0.12
C HIS A 38 -2.23 1.22 0.49
N VAL A 39 -2.10 -0.07 0.23
CA VAL A 39 -2.84 -1.13 0.90
C VAL A 39 -1.90 -1.99 1.72
N LEU A 40 -2.48 -2.81 2.58
CA LEU A 40 -1.81 -3.91 3.27
C LEU A 40 -2.34 -5.23 2.70
N VAL A 41 -1.42 -6.12 2.35
CA VAL A 41 -1.74 -7.46 1.82
C VAL A 41 -1.21 -8.48 2.81
N CYS A 42 -2.09 -9.35 3.31
CA CYS A 42 -1.69 -10.46 4.16
C CYS A 42 -0.80 -11.44 3.39
N THR A 43 0.32 -11.85 3.99
CA THR A 43 1.25 -12.80 3.36
C THR A 43 0.76 -14.25 3.40
N SER A 44 -0.27 -14.53 4.20
CA SER A 44 -0.82 -15.88 4.37
C SER A 44 -2.17 -16.09 3.66
N CYS A 45 -3.17 -15.25 3.96
CA CYS A 45 -4.53 -15.43 3.44
C CYS A 45 -4.90 -14.45 2.30
N SER A 46 -3.94 -13.65 1.84
CA SER A 46 -4.12 -12.68 0.74
C SER A 46 -5.21 -11.61 0.97
N THR A 47 -5.69 -11.46 2.20
CA THR A 47 -6.65 -10.41 2.56
C THR A 47 -6.01 -9.04 2.38
N VAL A 48 -6.78 -8.13 1.77
CA VAL A 48 -6.36 -6.76 1.48
C VAL A 48 -7.09 -5.78 2.40
N GLY A 49 -6.34 -4.91 3.06
CA GLY A 49 -6.85 -3.78 3.85
C GLY A 49 -6.19 -2.47 3.43
N PHE A 50 -6.69 -1.34 3.91
CA PHE A 50 -6.04 -0.04 3.66
C PHE A 50 -4.95 0.22 4.68
N ALA A 51 -3.82 0.76 4.24
CA ALA A 51 -2.78 1.19 5.17
C ALA A 51 -3.29 2.41 5.98
N PRO A 52 -3.16 2.40 7.32
CA PRO A 52 -3.59 3.53 8.14
C PRO A 52 -2.81 4.78 7.75
N VAL A 53 -3.53 5.89 7.57
CA VAL A 53 -2.92 7.20 7.32
C VAL A 53 -2.50 7.74 8.69
N VAL A 54 -1.23 7.55 9.05
CA VAL A 54 -0.68 8.32 10.16
C VAL A 54 -0.51 9.74 9.62
N ALA A 55 -1.19 10.69 10.26
CA ALA A 55 -1.23 12.08 9.84
C ALA A 55 0.14 12.74 10.04
N ASP A 56 1.08 12.49 9.14
CA ASP A 56 2.35 13.19 9.08
C ASP A 56 2.50 13.87 7.71
N ALA A 57 2.40 15.19 7.75
CA ALA A 57 2.73 16.20 6.75
C ALA A 57 1.93 16.22 5.41
N PRO A 58 1.50 17.42 4.96
CA PRO A 58 0.92 17.59 3.63
C PRO A 58 2.04 17.47 2.60
N GLU A 59 2.27 16.26 2.07
CA GLU A 59 3.31 16.09 1.06
C GLU A 59 2.78 16.40 -0.34
N GLU A 60 3.10 17.62 -0.77
CA GLU A 60 2.84 18.25 -2.06
C GLU A 60 3.20 17.29 -3.22
N ALA A 61 2.19 16.96 -4.01
CA ALA A 61 2.24 16.77 -5.46
C ALA A 61 3.55 16.24 -6.11
N ARG A 62 3.96 14.99 -5.84
CA ARG A 62 4.83 14.24 -6.77
C ARG A 62 4.01 13.33 -7.69
N ARG A 63 3.28 13.96 -8.62
CA ARG A 63 2.62 13.26 -9.74
C ARG A 63 3.66 12.83 -10.78
N ARG A 64 4.10 11.58 -10.74
CA ARG A 64 4.52 10.85 -11.94
C ARG A 64 3.57 9.67 -12.13
N SER A 65 2.42 9.97 -12.70
CA SER A 65 1.47 8.96 -13.17
C SER A 65 2.07 8.28 -14.40
N HIS A 66 2.81 7.18 -14.21
CA HIS A 66 3.13 6.31 -15.34
C HIS A 66 1.81 5.70 -15.86
N PRO A 67 1.47 5.85 -17.15
CA PRO A 67 0.20 5.43 -17.72
C PRO A 67 0.20 3.91 -17.97
N LEU A 68 0.34 3.13 -16.91
CA LEU A 68 -0.01 1.71 -16.97
C LEU A 68 -1.53 1.63 -16.79
N GLY A 69 -2.23 1.15 -17.83
CA GLY A 69 -3.68 0.98 -17.80
C GLY A 69 -4.14 0.12 -16.61
N LEU A 70 -5.34 0.37 -16.09
CA LEU A 70 -5.88 -0.30 -14.89
C LEU A 70 -5.70 -1.83 -14.92
N ARG A 71 -5.91 -2.45 -16.09
CA ARG A 71 -5.71 -3.90 -16.30
C ARG A 71 -4.27 -4.35 -16.01
N ALA A 72 -3.27 -3.60 -16.45
CA ALA A 72 -1.87 -3.93 -16.20
C ALA A 72 -1.50 -3.80 -14.72
N ARG A 73 -2.10 -2.83 -14.01
CA ARG A 73 -1.90 -2.63 -12.57
C ARG A 73 -2.48 -3.77 -11.75
N VAL A 74 -3.72 -4.17 -12.06
CA VAL A 74 -4.42 -5.26 -11.37
C VAL A 74 -3.78 -6.62 -11.67
N ALA A 75 -3.33 -6.86 -12.91
CA ALA A 75 -2.66 -8.11 -13.28
C ALA A 75 -1.34 -8.34 -12.50
N GLY A 76 -0.60 -7.28 -12.16
CA GLY A 76 0.61 -7.38 -11.33
C GLY A 76 0.33 -7.93 -9.93
N TRP A 77 -0.84 -7.64 -9.38
CA TRP A 77 -1.25 -8.16 -8.07
C TRP A 77 -1.62 -9.64 -8.13
N TYR A 78 -2.42 -10.05 -9.12
CA TYR A 78 -2.75 -11.47 -9.29
C TYR A 78 -1.51 -12.35 -9.52
N ARG A 79 -0.46 -11.82 -10.14
CA ARG A 79 0.83 -12.53 -10.30
C ARG A 79 1.69 -12.56 -9.04
N ALA A 80 1.46 -11.67 -8.07
CA ALA A 80 2.20 -11.60 -6.80
C ALA A 80 1.46 -12.31 -5.65
N LEU A 81 0.36 -13.00 -5.96
CA LEU A 81 -0.29 -13.93 -5.06
C LEU A 81 0.35 -15.32 -5.28
N PRO A 82 0.69 -16.06 -4.20
CA PRO A 82 1.27 -17.40 -4.32
C PRO A 82 0.32 -18.40 -4.98
#